data_AF-A0A4Q4CQ01-F1
#
_entry.id   AF-A0A4Q4CQ01-F1
#
_cell.length_a   1.000
_cell.length_b   1.000
_cell.length_c   1.000
_cell.angle_alpha   90.00
_cell.angle_beta   90.00
_cell.angle_gamma   90.00
#
_symmetry.space_group_name_H-M   'P 1'
#
loop_
_entity.id
_entity.type
_entity.pdbx_description
1 polymer ?
#
loop_
_entity_poly.entity_id
_entity_poly.type
_entity_poly.pdbx_seq_one_letter_code
_entity_poly.pdbx_strand_id
1 'polypeptide(L)'
;MRRHTTWRALGALALTATLVLSGCGDKKDDSAKGSDSSTGDSSSVGKDAGSDLTKDTFFTEVSKAQKEAGSSHVKMTTSLAGQDITAEGDMLVGDTAAETAMSMTMELGSQGSMELRLVKNVIYLNFGPLTENKFAKVDLTDKSNPLTKQYGSLVENFDPAAQADAYKDAVKSVTKKGDTQKIDGVETTPYVIVIDASKVAGGAADAAKLPDDLTLTMYLGEDNLPRKVESSITASGTSVKTSMLYT
;
A
#
# COMPACT_ATOMS: atom_id res chain seq x y z
N MET A 1 -4.34 -56.79 48.38
CA MET A 1 -3.65 -57.88 47.66
C MET A 1 -2.77 -57.21 46.60
N ARG A 2 -1.44 -57.04 46.74
CA ARG A 2 -0.31 -58.00 46.52
C ARG A 2 -0.52 -58.85 45.25
N ARG A 3 0.38 -58.95 44.25
CA ARG A 3 1.82 -58.64 44.10
C ARG A 3 2.25 -58.64 42.61
N HIS A 4 3.26 -57.80 42.34
CA HIS A 4 4.29 -57.71 41.27
C HIS A 4 4.65 -58.91 40.38
N THR A 5 5.17 -58.62 39.17
CA THR A 5 6.56 -58.98 38.76
C THR A 5 7.10 -58.08 37.63
N THR A 6 8.43 -57.88 37.60
CA THR A 6 9.25 -56.93 36.81
C THR A 6 10.49 -57.62 36.22
N TRP A 7 11.02 -57.14 35.07
CA TRP A 7 12.45 -57.15 34.64
C TRP A 7 12.57 -56.28 33.36
N ARG A 8 13.35 -55.18 33.18
CA ARG A 8 14.80 -54.79 33.33
C ARG A 8 15.74 -55.68 32.49
N ALA A 9 16.66 -55.20 31.64
CA ALA A 9 17.76 -54.22 31.83
C ALA A 9 18.43 -53.87 30.44
N LEU A 10 18.85 -52.62 30.13
CA LEU A 10 20.17 -51.93 30.26
C LEU A 10 21.21 -52.10 29.12
N GLY A 11 21.86 -50.99 28.75
CA GLY A 11 23.17 -50.98 28.08
C GLY A 11 23.64 -49.58 27.62
N ALA A 12 24.37 -48.85 28.46
CA ALA A 12 25.13 -47.63 28.14
C ALA A 12 26.63 -47.91 28.32
N LEU A 13 27.49 -47.31 27.49
CA LEU A 13 28.94 -47.28 27.72
C LEU A 13 29.49 -45.87 27.48
N ALA A 14 30.18 -45.34 28.49
CA ALA A 14 30.93 -44.09 28.49
C ALA A 14 32.43 -44.41 28.31
N LEU A 15 33.18 -43.49 27.70
CA LEU A 15 34.64 -43.43 27.79
C LEU A 15 35.07 -41.97 27.97
N THR A 16 35.78 -41.74 29.07
CA THR A 16 36.36 -40.49 29.56
C THR A 16 37.78 -40.27 29.02
N ALA A 17 38.17 -39.02 28.78
CA ALA A 17 39.55 -38.56 28.91
C ALA A 17 39.60 -37.06 29.26
N THR A 18 40.11 -36.74 30.45
CA THR A 18 40.51 -35.41 30.89
C THR A 18 42.01 -35.22 30.62
N LEU A 19 42.46 -33.98 30.36
CA LEU A 19 43.72 -33.40 30.89
C LEU A 19 43.73 -31.88 30.67
N VAL A 20 44.31 -31.16 31.63
CA VAL A 20 44.36 -29.69 31.81
C VAL A 20 45.74 -29.18 31.36
N LEU A 21 45.88 -27.99 30.74
CA LEU A 21 46.87 -26.94 31.12
C LEU A 21 46.79 -25.65 30.28
N SER A 22 47.06 -24.55 30.98
CA SER A 22 47.09 -23.12 30.63
C SER A 22 47.93 -22.71 29.42
N GLY A 23 47.58 -21.56 28.82
CA GLY A 23 48.48 -20.79 27.96
C GLY A 23 47.86 -19.50 27.42
N CYS A 24 47.94 -18.42 28.20
CA CYS A 24 47.68 -17.05 27.74
C CYS A 24 48.86 -16.59 26.88
N GLY A 25 48.62 -16.07 25.68
CA GLY A 25 49.67 -15.63 24.76
C GLY A 25 49.12 -14.77 23.62
N ASP A 26 49.32 -13.47 23.77
CA ASP A 26 48.96 -12.36 22.88
C ASP A 26 49.82 -12.36 21.57
N LYS A 27 49.21 -11.93 20.46
CA LYS A 27 49.77 -11.30 19.22
C LYS A 27 49.81 -12.07 17.88
N LYS A 28 49.19 -11.36 16.92
CA LYS A 28 49.54 -11.08 15.51
C LYS A 28 49.02 -11.97 14.36
N ASP A 29 48.26 -11.25 13.53
CA ASP A 29 48.31 -11.15 12.07
C ASP A 29 47.96 -12.34 11.17
N ASP A 30 46.91 -12.04 10.39
CA ASP A 30 46.79 -12.21 8.94
C ASP A 30 46.05 -13.42 8.33
N SER A 31 44.90 -13.05 7.78
CA SER A 31 44.50 -13.23 6.38
C SER A 31 43.94 -14.58 5.90
N ALA A 32 42.62 -14.54 5.71
CA ALA A 32 41.95 -14.59 4.40
C ALA A 32 41.17 -15.87 3.99
N LYS A 33 39.93 -15.57 3.54
CA LYS A 33 39.06 -16.24 2.56
C LYS A 33 38.53 -17.63 2.90
N GLY A 34 37.22 -17.91 2.95
CA GLY A 34 36.04 -17.24 2.39
C GLY A 34 35.56 -17.95 1.12
N SER A 35 34.40 -18.62 1.20
CA SER A 35 33.37 -18.84 0.17
C SER A 35 32.25 -19.68 0.84
N ASP A 36 31.13 -19.11 1.27
CA ASP A 36 29.95 -18.65 0.52
C ASP A 36 29.05 -19.79 -0.01
N SER A 37 27.79 -19.81 0.48
CA SER A 37 26.61 -20.25 -0.26
C SER A 37 25.33 -19.66 0.36
N SER A 38 24.94 -18.49 -0.18
CA SER A 38 23.59 -18.24 -0.70
C SER A 38 22.40 -18.23 0.29
N THR A 39 22.21 -17.08 0.95
CA THR A 39 20.87 -16.64 1.40
C THR A 39 20.32 -15.69 0.35
N GLY A 40 19.08 -15.91 -0.08
CA GLY A 40 18.38 -15.12 -1.07
C GLY A 40 18.32 -13.65 -0.66
N ASP A 41 18.89 -12.81 -1.52
CA ASP A 41 18.90 -11.36 -1.40
C ASP A 41 17.50 -10.82 -1.78
N SER A 42 16.83 -10.23 -0.80
CA SER A 42 15.65 -9.39 -1.01
C SER A 42 16.02 -7.90 -0.81
N SER A 43 17.30 -7.56 -1.06
CA SER A 43 17.94 -6.32 -0.65
C SER A 43 18.16 -5.37 -1.83
N SER A 44 17.11 -5.10 -2.61
CA SER A 44 17.17 -4.02 -3.61
C SER A 44 15.86 -3.26 -3.79
N VAL A 45 15.08 -3.07 -2.73
CA VAL A 45 14.05 -2.01 -2.67
C VAL A 45 14.53 -0.98 -1.65
N GLY A 46 14.65 0.28 -2.04
CA GLY A 46 14.85 1.42 -1.13
C GLY A 46 16.27 1.62 -0.55
N LYS A 47 17.22 2.11 -1.36
CA LYS A 47 18.54 2.58 -0.86
C LYS A 47 18.59 4.09 -0.50
N ASP A 48 17.45 4.79 -0.58
CA ASP A 48 17.34 6.23 -0.27
C ASP A 48 16.23 6.59 0.74
N ALA A 49 15.60 5.61 1.38
CA ALA A 49 14.43 5.83 2.24
C ALA A 49 14.80 6.21 3.69
N GLY A 50 15.72 7.17 3.84
CA GLY A 50 16.20 7.68 5.14
C GLY A 50 16.17 9.20 5.30
N SER A 51 15.85 9.96 4.24
CA SER A 51 15.69 11.43 4.35
C SER A 51 14.25 11.79 4.69
N ASP A 52 14.05 12.75 5.60
CA ASP A 52 12.71 13.29 5.86
C ASP A 52 12.10 13.84 4.55
N LEU A 53 11.03 13.20 4.10
CA LEU A 53 10.32 13.62 2.88
C LEU A 53 9.73 15.02 3.06
N THR A 54 9.94 15.86 2.05
CA THR A 54 9.45 17.24 2.01
C THR A 54 8.31 17.37 1.03
N LYS A 55 7.61 18.52 1.02
CA LYS A 55 6.55 18.77 0.03
C LYS A 55 7.01 18.60 -1.43
N ASP A 56 8.29 18.86 -1.71
CA ASP A 56 8.83 18.85 -3.07
C ASP A 56 9.25 17.44 -3.51
N THR A 57 9.56 16.56 -2.56
CA THR A 57 10.06 15.20 -2.84
C THR A 57 9.05 14.10 -2.53
N PHE A 58 8.08 14.36 -1.65
CA PHE A 58 7.18 13.33 -1.10
C PHE A 58 6.50 12.49 -2.18
N PHE A 59 5.73 13.11 -3.06
CA PHE A 59 4.96 12.38 -4.08
C PHE A 59 5.87 11.71 -5.12
N THR A 60 7.01 12.31 -5.45
CA THR A 60 7.98 11.72 -6.37
C THR A 60 8.56 10.41 -5.82
N GLU A 61 9.00 10.42 -4.56
CA GLU A 61 9.60 9.23 -3.91
C GLU A 61 8.56 8.13 -3.66
N VAL A 62 7.36 8.50 -3.20
CA VAL A 62 6.26 7.52 -2.98
C VAL A 62 5.84 6.89 -4.30
N SER A 63 5.60 7.67 -5.36
CA SER A 63 5.22 7.14 -6.68
C SER A 63 6.33 6.28 -7.29
N LYS A 64 7.60 6.63 -7.06
CA LYS A 64 8.74 5.80 -7.47
C LYS A 64 8.73 4.45 -6.74
N ALA A 65 8.58 4.45 -5.42
CA ALA A 65 8.51 3.23 -4.63
C ALA A 65 7.36 2.31 -5.07
N GLN A 66 6.16 2.88 -5.29
CA GLN A 66 5.00 2.12 -5.77
C GLN A 66 5.24 1.48 -7.15
N LYS A 67 5.89 2.21 -8.07
CA LYS A 67 6.27 1.67 -9.38
C LYS A 67 7.31 0.56 -9.27
N GLU A 68 8.31 0.72 -8.41
CA GLU A 68 9.32 -0.32 -8.16
C GLU A 68 8.71 -1.59 -7.54
N ALA A 69 7.69 -1.45 -6.70
CA ALA A 69 6.93 -2.58 -6.15
C ALA A 69 6.02 -3.25 -7.19
N GLY A 70 5.55 -2.50 -8.19
CA GLY A 70 4.79 -2.99 -9.34
C GLY A 70 3.31 -3.24 -9.05
N SER A 71 2.96 -3.89 -7.95
CA SER A 71 1.56 -4.14 -7.57
C SER A 71 1.30 -4.00 -6.08
N SER A 72 0.05 -3.74 -5.72
CA SER A 72 -0.42 -3.77 -4.33
C SER A 72 -1.84 -4.32 -4.24
N HIS A 73 -2.13 -4.99 -3.14
CA HIS A 73 -3.49 -5.27 -2.74
C HIS A 73 -4.00 -4.09 -1.90
N VAL A 74 -5.23 -3.65 -2.17
CA VAL A 74 -5.82 -2.45 -1.60
C VAL A 74 -7.15 -2.79 -0.96
N LYS A 75 -7.32 -2.35 0.29
CA LYS A 75 -8.60 -2.38 1.00
C LYS A 75 -9.00 -0.98 1.42
N MET A 76 -10.09 -0.49 0.86
CA MET A 76 -10.65 0.83 1.15
C MET A 76 -11.92 0.68 1.99
N THR A 77 -12.07 1.54 2.98
CA THR A 77 -13.32 1.75 3.73
C THR A 77 -13.66 3.23 3.69
N THR A 78 -14.84 3.55 3.21
CA THR A 78 -15.38 4.91 3.20
C THR A 78 -16.63 4.95 4.06
N SER A 79 -16.56 5.71 5.16
CA SER A 79 -17.68 5.96 6.06
C SER A 79 -18.39 7.26 5.68
N LEU A 80 -19.65 7.17 5.28
CA LEU A 80 -20.51 8.31 4.94
C LEU A 80 -21.83 8.19 5.72
N ALA A 81 -22.19 9.24 6.47
CA ALA A 81 -23.47 9.29 7.21
C ALA A 81 -23.74 8.06 8.12
N GLY A 82 -22.68 7.44 8.66
CA GLY A 82 -22.78 6.27 9.53
C GLY A 82 -22.92 4.93 8.79
N GLN A 83 -22.79 4.91 7.46
CA GLN A 83 -22.70 3.70 6.65
C GLN A 83 -21.27 3.54 6.13
N ASP A 84 -20.76 2.31 6.17
CA ASP A 84 -19.46 1.96 5.62
C ASP A 84 -19.64 1.32 4.24
N ILE A 85 -18.91 1.86 3.27
CA ILE A 85 -18.74 1.29 1.93
C ILE A 85 -17.32 0.73 1.89
N THR A 86 -17.19 -0.58 1.68
CA THR A 86 -15.89 -1.23 1.58
C THR A 86 -15.58 -1.54 0.13
N ALA A 87 -14.34 -1.32 -0.29
CA ALA A 87 -13.82 -1.83 -1.55
C ALA A 87 -12.53 -2.61 -1.31
N GLU A 88 -12.31 -3.65 -2.08
CA GLU A 88 -11.13 -4.50 -1.98
C GLU A 88 -10.70 -4.95 -3.37
N GLY A 89 -9.40 -5.01 -3.61
CA GLY A 89 -8.90 -5.37 -4.93
C GLY A 89 -7.40 -5.23 -5.09
N ASP A 90 -6.94 -5.50 -6.30
CA ASP A 90 -5.54 -5.44 -6.66
C ASP A 90 -5.30 -4.33 -7.69
N MET A 91 -4.16 -3.66 -7.56
CA MET A 91 -3.69 -2.62 -8.47
C MET A 91 -2.29 -2.95 -8.95
N LEU A 92 -2.08 -2.93 -10.26
CA LEU A 92 -0.78 -2.92 -10.92
C LEU A 92 -0.47 -1.49 -11.33
N VAL A 93 0.68 -0.97 -10.90
CA VAL A 93 1.16 0.36 -11.21
C VAL A 93 2.12 0.27 -12.40
N GLY A 94 1.69 0.73 -13.57
CA GLY A 94 2.51 0.76 -14.78
C GLY A 94 3.27 2.08 -14.96
N ASP A 95 4.15 2.14 -15.97
CA ASP A 95 4.79 3.39 -16.39
C ASP A 95 3.83 4.29 -17.18
N THR A 96 2.79 3.68 -17.78
CA THR A 96 1.74 4.36 -18.53
C THR A 96 0.36 3.91 -18.08
N ALA A 97 -0.66 4.74 -18.33
CA ALA A 97 -2.06 4.37 -18.08
C ALA A 97 -2.50 3.05 -18.77
N ALA A 98 -1.87 2.69 -19.90
CA ALA A 98 -2.15 1.45 -20.61
C ALA A 98 -1.58 0.20 -19.91
N GLU A 99 -0.52 0.38 -19.13
CA GLU A 99 0.16 -0.66 -18.36
C GLU A 99 -0.37 -0.76 -16.94
N THR A 100 -0.99 0.30 -16.42
CA THR A 100 -1.78 0.25 -15.19
C THR A 100 -2.98 -0.67 -15.37
N ALA A 101 -3.19 -1.55 -14.39
CA ALA A 101 -4.34 -2.44 -14.34
C ALA A 101 -4.91 -2.48 -12.93
N MET A 102 -6.20 -2.77 -12.81
CA MET A 102 -6.88 -2.81 -11.54
C MET A 102 -8.05 -3.78 -11.59
N SER A 103 -8.31 -4.44 -10.48
CA SER A 103 -9.54 -5.20 -10.25
C SER A 103 -10.01 -4.92 -8.84
N MET A 104 -11.16 -4.26 -8.69
CA MET A 104 -11.75 -3.94 -7.39
C MET A 104 -13.19 -4.41 -7.30
N THR A 105 -13.56 -4.91 -6.14
CA THR A 105 -14.95 -5.18 -5.75
C THR A 105 -15.34 -4.15 -4.69
N MET A 106 -16.50 -3.52 -4.85
CA MET A 106 -17.06 -2.55 -3.91
C MET A 106 -18.39 -3.05 -3.40
N GLU A 107 -18.53 -3.11 -2.07
CA GLU A 107 -19.76 -3.46 -1.38
C GLU A 107 -20.54 -2.19 -1.01
N LEU A 108 -21.70 -2.00 -1.63
CA LEU A 108 -22.56 -0.82 -1.46
C LEU A 108 -23.69 -1.10 -0.44
N GLY A 109 -23.41 -1.96 0.55
CA GLY A 109 -24.39 -2.39 1.55
C GLY A 109 -25.63 -3.02 0.92
N SER A 110 -26.80 -2.45 1.21
CA SER A 110 -28.09 -2.96 0.70
C SER A 110 -28.27 -2.84 -0.82
N GLN A 111 -27.41 -2.07 -1.49
CA GLN A 111 -27.45 -1.90 -2.95
C GLN A 111 -26.73 -3.01 -3.71
N GLY A 112 -26.07 -3.95 -3.00
CA GLY A 112 -25.31 -5.06 -3.56
C GLY A 112 -23.83 -4.71 -3.78
N SER A 113 -23.18 -5.45 -4.67
CA SER A 113 -21.77 -5.27 -5.00
C SER A 113 -21.58 -4.75 -6.42
N MET A 114 -20.47 -4.05 -6.64
CA MET A 114 -20.00 -3.59 -7.93
C MET A 114 -18.58 -4.11 -8.16
N GLU A 115 -18.31 -4.72 -9.31
CA GLU A 115 -16.95 -5.03 -9.74
C GLU A 115 -16.50 -4.04 -10.82
N LEU A 116 -15.29 -3.52 -10.64
CA LEU A 116 -14.59 -2.69 -11.61
C LEU A 116 -13.29 -3.38 -12.00
N ARG A 117 -13.02 -3.46 -13.30
CA ARG A 117 -11.72 -3.85 -13.83
C ARG A 117 -11.21 -2.82 -14.82
N LEU A 118 -9.96 -2.42 -14.69
CA LEU A 118 -9.25 -1.58 -15.66
C LEU A 118 -8.13 -2.42 -16.26
N VAL A 119 -8.13 -2.58 -17.58
CA VAL A 119 -7.05 -3.26 -18.30
C VAL A 119 -6.88 -2.56 -19.66
N LYS A 120 -5.66 -2.10 -19.97
CA LYS A 120 -5.32 -1.51 -21.27
C LYS A 120 -6.27 -0.38 -21.70
N ASN A 121 -6.53 0.58 -20.81
CA ASN A 121 -7.48 1.69 -21.02
C ASN A 121 -8.94 1.28 -21.26
N VAL A 122 -9.30 0.04 -20.90
CA VAL A 122 -10.68 -0.44 -20.96
C VAL A 122 -11.18 -0.67 -19.55
N ILE A 123 -12.29 -0.02 -19.21
CA ILE A 123 -13.02 -0.27 -17.97
C ILE A 123 -14.09 -1.33 -18.23
N TYR A 124 -14.19 -2.29 -17.32
CA TYR A 124 -15.26 -3.27 -17.25
C TYR A 124 -16.02 -3.06 -15.95
N LEU A 125 -17.32 -2.80 -16.03
CA LEU A 125 -18.19 -2.56 -14.88
C LEU A 125 -19.24 -3.66 -14.78
N ASN A 126 -19.40 -4.23 -13.60
CA ASN A 126 -20.46 -5.18 -13.28
C ASN A 126 -21.21 -4.67 -12.06
N PHE A 127 -22.53 -4.49 -12.17
CA PHE A 127 -23.41 -4.01 -11.09
C PHE A 127 -24.26 -5.15 -10.53
N GLY A 128 -23.69 -6.36 -10.50
CA GLY A 128 -24.34 -7.56 -10.02
C GLY A 128 -25.65 -7.83 -10.79
N PRO A 129 -26.77 -8.09 -10.10
CA PRO A 129 -28.05 -8.36 -10.74
C PRO A 129 -28.52 -7.29 -11.74
N LEU A 130 -28.13 -6.02 -11.55
CA LEU A 130 -28.54 -4.92 -12.43
C LEU A 130 -27.97 -5.10 -13.85
N THR A 131 -26.77 -5.66 -13.98
CA THR A 131 -26.17 -6.02 -15.27
C THR A 131 -26.31 -7.51 -15.58
N GLU A 132 -27.22 -8.22 -14.93
CA GLU A 132 -27.35 -9.69 -15.02
C GLU A 132 -26.03 -10.41 -14.72
N ASN A 133 -25.21 -9.84 -13.84
CA ASN A 133 -23.85 -10.25 -13.50
C ASN A 133 -22.87 -10.24 -14.70
N LYS A 134 -23.16 -9.45 -15.74
CA LYS A 134 -22.29 -9.25 -16.91
C LYS A 134 -21.50 -7.96 -16.78
N PHE A 135 -20.35 -7.92 -17.46
CA PHE A 135 -19.52 -6.73 -17.56
C PHE A 135 -19.95 -5.86 -18.74
N ALA A 136 -20.27 -4.61 -18.45
CA ALA A 136 -20.32 -3.55 -19.44
C ALA A 136 -18.89 -3.05 -19.73
N LYS A 137 -18.52 -3.03 -21.01
CA LYS A 137 -17.20 -2.57 -21.47
C LYS A 137 -17.26 -1.09 -21.87
N VAL A 138 -16.32 -0.30 -21.37
CA VAL A 138 -16.08 1.08 -21.77
C VAL A 138 -14.64 1.21 -22.25
N ASP A 139 -14.46 1.47 -23.54
CA ASP A 139 -13.16 1.77 -24.13
C ASP A 139 -12.88 3.26 -24.01
N LEU A 140 -11.90 3.64 -23.21
CA LEU A 140 -11.61 5.05 -22.93
C LEU A 140 -10.83 5.74 -24.05
N THR A 141 -10.35 4.97 -25.03
CA THR A 141 -9.73 5.54 -26.22
C THR A 141 -10.77 5.98 -27.25
N ASP A 142 -12.01 5.49 -27.12
CA ASP A 142 -13.13 5.86 -27.97
C ASP A 142 -13.75 7.18 -27.52
N LYS A 143 -13.34 8.27 -28.18
CA LYS A 143 -13.85 9.63 -27.94
C LYS A 143 -15.31 9.82 -28.35
N SER A 144 -15.89 8.91 -29.12
CA SER A 144 -17.30 8.97 -29.54
C SER A 144 -18.25 8.46 -28.47
N ASN A 145 -17.75 7.59 -27.57
CA ASN A 145 -18.54 7.05 -26.47
C ASN A 145 -18.76 8.12 -25.38
N PRO A 146 -20.01 8.49 -25.06
CA PRO A 146 -20.31 9.48 -24.03
C PRO A 146 -19.76 9.11 -22.65
N LEU A 147 -19.66 7.81 -22.35
CA LEU A 147 -19.13 7.30 -21.08
C LEU A 147 -17.62 7.56 -20.95
N THR A 148 -16.89 7.69 -22.05
CA THR A 148 -15.45 8.03 -22.04
C THR A 148 -15.19 9.38 -21.39
N LYS A 149 -16.09 10.36 -21.54
CA LYS A 149 -15.92 11.66 -20.86
C LYS A 149 -16.14 11.55 -19.35
N GLN A 150 -17.07 10.68 -18.94
CA GLN A 150 -17.39 10.47 -17.53
C GLN A 150 -16.29 9.69 -16.81
N TYR A 151 -15.73 8.66 -17.47
CA TYR A 151 -14.73 7.78 -16.86
C TYR A 151 -13.28 8.07 -17.28
N GLY A 152 -13.05 8.93 -18.28
CA GLY A 152 -11.71 9.32 -18.73
C GLY A 152 -10.92 10.01 -17.61
N SER A 153 -11.57 10.91 -16.88
CA SER A 153 -10.99 11.56 -15.70
C SER A 153 -10.69 10.56 -14.56
N LEU A 154 -11.37 9.41 -14.51
CA LEU A 154 -11.04 8.34 -13.56
C LEU A 154 -9.66 7.74 -13.89
N VAL A 155 -9.32 7.57 -15.16
CA VAL A 155 -8.02 7.01 -15.58
C VAL A 155 -6.89 8.01 -15.44
N GLU A 156 -7.14 9.30 -15.67
CA GLU A 156 -6.16 10.35 -15.33
C GLU A 156 -5.80 10.30 -13.83
N ASN A 157 -6.76 9.96 -12.96
CA ASN A 157 -6.51 9.74 -11.53
C ASN A 157 -5.75 8.44 -11.22
N PHE A 158 -5.61 7.50 -12.17
CA PHE A 158 -4.82 6.27 -11.99
C PHE A 158 -3.47 6.30 -12.70
N ASP A 159 -3.19 7.34 -13.48
CA ASP A 159 -1.87 7.59 -14.05
C ASP A 159 -0.95 8.19 -12.96
N PRO A 160 0.11 7.48 -12.54
CA PRO A 160 0.98 7.95 -11.47
C PRO A 160 1.69 9.28 -11.78
N ALA A 161 1.97 9.55 -13.06
CA ALA A 161 2.59 10.80 -13.48
C ALA A 161 1.59 11.96 -13.42
N ALA A 162 0.37 11.74 -13.93
CA ALA A 162 -0.69 12.75 -13.85
C ALA A 162 -1.07 13.06 -12.40
N GLN A 163 -1.11 12.05 -11.52
CA GLN A 163 -1.33 12.26 -10.09
C GLN A 163 -0.20 13.10 -9.45
N ALA A 164 1.06 12.77 -9.71
CA ALA A 164 2.20 13.51 -9.17
C ALA A 164 2.15 14.99 -9.59
N ASP A 165 1.87 15.25 -10.87
CA ASP A 165 1.74 16.61 -11.40
C ASP A 165 0.53 17.35 -10.81
N ALA A 166 -0.63 16.69 -10.67
CA ALA A 166 -1.83 17.28 -10.10
C ALA A 166 -1.64 17.72 -8.64
N TYR A 167 -0.86 16.98 -7.85
CA TYR A 167 -0.60 17.32 -6.46
C TYR A 167 0.57 18.29 -6.27
N LYS A 168 1.53 18.35 -7.20
CA LYS A 168 2.75 19.15 -7.07
C LYS A 168 2.49 20.61 -6.69
N ASP A 169 1.54 21.26 -7.36
CA ASP A 169 1.20 22.66 -7.10
C ASP A 169 0.08 22.83 -6.07
N ALA A 170 -0.63 21.74 -5.74
CA ALA A 170 -1.73 21.72 -4.79
C ALA A 170 -1.27 21.51 -3.35
N VAL A 171 -0.14 20.83 -3.13
CA VAL A 171 0.37 20.53 -1.78
C VAL A 171 0.89 21.80 -1.11
N LYS A 172 0.20 22.22 -0.05
CA LYS A 172 0.60 23.34 0.81
C LYS A 172 1.69 22.93 1.79
N SER A 173 1.59 21.72 2.35
CA SER A 173 2.59 21.21 3.29
C SER A 173 2.59 19.68 3.35
N VAL A 174 3.76 19.16 3.72
CA VAL A 174 3.98 17.77 4.12
C VAL A 174 4.71 17.82 5.45
N THR A 175 4.19 17.16 6.48
CA THR A 175 4.78 17.20 7.81
C THR A 175 4.75 15.82 8.43
N LYS A 176 5.91 15.32 8.82
CA LYS A 176 6.04 14.12 9.64
C LYS A 176 5.43 14.40 11.01
N LYS A 177 4.25 13.85 11.27
CA LYS A 177 3.46 14.15 12.48
C LYS A 177 2.48 13.01 12.77
N GLY A 178 2.38 12.65 14.05
CA GLY A 178 1.55 11.56 14.54
C GLY A 178 2.40 10.44 15.12
N ASP A 179 1.73 9.47 15.71
CA ASP A 179 2.40 8.31 16.31
C ASP A 179 2.75 7.29 15.24
N THR A 180 3.97 6.77 15.31
CA THR A 180 4.38 5.61 14.50
C THR A 180 3.51 4.41 14.87
N GLN A 181 3.13 3.65 13.85
CA GLN A 181 2.24 2.51 14.02
C GLN A 181 2.78 1.33 13.23
N LYS A 182 2.54 0.12 13.74
CA LYS A 182 2.87 -1.12 13.04
C LYS A 182 1.65 -1.55 12.23
N ILE A 183 1.78 -1.56 10.91
CA ILE A 183 0.73 -1.95 9.96
C ILE A 183 1.21 -3.21 9.25
N ASP A 184 0.48 -4.31 9.43
CA ASP A 184 0.83 -5.64 8.87
C ASP A 184 2.28 -6.07 9.10
N GLY A 185 2.81 -5.76 10.28
CA GLY A 185 4.17 -6.14 10.64
C GLY A 185 5.25 -5.11 10.28
N VAL A 186 4.92 -4.06 9.53
CA VAL A 186 5.83 -3.00 9.09
C VAL A 186 5.70 -1.77 9.98
N GLU A 187 6.82 -1.25 10.48
CA GLU A 187 6.82 0.05 11.18
C GLU A 187 6.56 1.16 10.16
N THR A 188 5.67 2.10 10.52
CA THR A 188 5.27 3.17 9.61
C THR A 188 5.50 4.55 10.22
N THR A 189 5.90 5.47 9.36
CA THR A 189 6.03 6.90 9.65
C THR A 189 4.83 7.66 9.09
N PRO A 190 4.05 8.38 9.93
CA PRO A 190 2.92 9.17 9.47
C PRO A 190 3.35 10.54 8.92
N TYR A 191 2.85 10.85 7.74
CA TYR A 191 2.97 12.15 7.09
C TYR A 191 1.59 12.78 6.92
N VAL A 192 1.40 13.94 7.55
CA VAL A 192 0.21 14.77 7.37
C VAL A 192 0.45 15.68 6.17
N ILE A 193 -0.44 15.63 5.20
CA ILE A 193 -0.34 16.32 3.92
C ILE A 193 -1.55 17.24 3.79
N VAL A 194 -1.31 18.52 3.55
CA VAL A 194 -2.34 19.53 3.36
C VAL A 194 -2.34 19.95 1.90
N ILE A 195 -3.51 19.86 1.26
CA ILE A 195 -3.71 20.08 -0.16
C ILE A 195 -4.73 21.21 -0.35
N ASP A 196 -4.43 22.15 -1.24
CA ASP A 196 -5.33 23.19 -1.69
C ASP A 196 -6.47 22.59 -2.52
N ALA A 197 -7.68 22.52 -1.95
CA ALA A 197 -8.82 21.91 -2.61
C ALA A 197 -9.16 22.59 -3.94
N SER A 198 -8.88 23.89 -4.06
CA SER A 198 -9.16 24.65 -5.28
C SER A 198 -8.31 24.24 -6.48
N LYS A 199 -7.19 23.53 -6.25
CA LYS A 199 -6.23 23.14 -7.28
C LYS A 199 -6.36 21.69 -7.75
N VAL A 200 -7.08 20.85 -6.99
CA VAL A 200 -7.29 19.42 -7.30
C VAL A 200 -8.74 19.08 -7.65
N ALA A 201 -9.68 20.00 -7.45
CA ALA A 201 -11.08 19.74 -7.75
C ALA A 201 -11.35 19.69 -9.27
N GLY A 202 -11.52 18.48 -9.80
CA GLY A 202 -12.07 18.24 -11.13
C GLY A 202 -13.54 18.66 -11.20
N GLY A 203 -13.81 19.80 -11.84
CA GLY A 203 -15.17 20.27 -12.13
C GLY A 203 -15.74 21.22 -11.06
N ALA A 204 -15.95 22.48 -11.45
CA ALA A 204 -16.35 23.60 -10.59
C ALA A 204 -17.67 23.43 -9.79
N ALA A 205 -18.44 22.37 -10.02
CA ALA A 205 -19.71 22.13 -9.32
C ALA A 205 -19.54 21.49 -7.93
N ASP A 206 -18.47 20.72 -7.71
CA ASP A 206 -18.20 20.03 -6.45
C ASP A 206 -17.17 20.76 -5.57
N ALA A 207 -16.32 21.59 -6.19
CA ALA A 207 -15.32 22.42 -5.51
C ALA A 207 -15.94 23.37 -4.46
N ALA A 208 -17.11 23.96 -4.74
CA ALA A 208 -17.77 24.92 -3.85
C ALA A 208 -18.29 24.32 -2.54
N LYS A 209 -18.33 22.99 -2.42
CA LYS A 209 -18.78 22.28 -1.22
C LYS A 209 -17.62 21.72 -0.40
N LEU A 210 -16.42 21.67 -0.98
CA LEU A 210 -15.23 21.20 -0.30
C LEU A 210 -14.68 22.29 0.64
N PRO A 211 -14.01 21.92 1.74
CA PRO A 211 -13.23 22.88 2.51
C PRO A 211 -12.07 23.43 1.67
N ASP A 212 -11.54 24.60 2.03
CA ASP A 212 -10.41 25.22 1.34
C ASP A 212 -9.17 24.30 1.30
N ASP A 213 -8.99 23.52 2.37
CA ASP A 213 -7.89 22.58 2.55
C ASP A 213 -8.41 21.15 2.74
N LEU A 214 -7.82 20.22 1.98
CA LEU A 214 -7.95 18.79 2.20
C LEU A 214 -6.75 18.31 3.00
N THR A 215 -7.00 17.63 4.11
CA THR A 215 -5.94 17.00 4.91
C THR A 215 -6.03 15.48 4.78
N LEU A 216 -4.91 14.85 4.45
CA LEU A 216 -4.77 13.40 4.48
C LEU A 216 -3.53 13.00 5.28
N THR A 217 -3.55 11.82 5.88
CA THR A 217 -2.41 11.22 6.58
C THR A 217 -1.99 9.96 5.86
N MET A 218 -0.76 9.92 5.38
CA MET A 218 -0.17 8.75 4.74
C MET A 218 0.86 8.12 5.66
N TYR A 219 0.73 6.82 5.89
CA TYR A 219 1.62 6.01 6.73
C TYR A 219 2.57 5.26 5.79
N LEU A 220 3.83 5.64 5.79
CA LEU A 220 4.86 5.07 4.91
C LEU A 220 5.73 4.07 5.68
N GLY A 221 6.03 2.93 5.05
CA GLY A 221 7.10 2.06 5.52
C GLY A 221 8.48 2.68 5.29
N GLU A 222 9.52 2.04 5.83
CA GLU A 222 10.93 2.41 5.58
C GLU A 222 11.35 2.27 4.11
N ASP A 223 10.53 1.71 3.25
CA ASP A 223 10.74 1.60 1.80
C ASP A 223 9.99 2.68 1.00
N ASN A 224 9.44 3.69 1.68
CA ASN A 224 8.56 4.73 1.13
C ASN A 224 7.25 4.20 0.51
N LEU A 225 6.92 2.92 0.70
CA LEU A 225 5.63 2.40 0.26
C LEU A 225 4.52 2.80 1.25
N PRO A 226 3.36 3.26 0.75
CA PRO A 226 2.21 3.47 1.61
C PRO A 226 1.72 2.13 2.16
N ARG A 227 1.41 2.12 3.46
CA ARG A 227 0.72 1.02 4.15
C ARG A 227 -0.71 1.39 4.52
N LYS A 228 -0.93 2.67 4.80
CA LYS A 228 -2.25 3.22 5.06
C LYS A 228 -2.35 4.66 4.59
N VAL A 229 -3.51 5.04 4.07
CA VAL A 229 -3.91 6.43 3.83
C VAL A 229 -5.22 6.69 4.54
N GLU A 230 -5.30 7.78 5.29
CA GLU A 230 -6.51 8.23 5.96
C GLU A 230 -6.85 9.65 5.51
N SER A 231 -8.12 9.90 5.21
CA SER A 231 -8.64 11.23 4.93
C SER A 231 -9.99 11.43 5.61
N SER A 232 -10.31 12.67 5.94
CA SER A 232 -11.61 13.05 6.50
C SER A 232 -12.01 14.38 5.91
N ILE A 233 -13.02 14.36 5.05
CA ILE A 233 -13.53 15.54 4.37
C ILE A 233 -14.88 15.86 5.01
N THR A 234 -15.03 17.10 5.50
CA THR A 234 -16.34 17.59 5.96
C THR A 234 -16.82 18.67 5.01
N ALA A 235 -17.93 18.40 4.35
CA ALA A 235 -18.54 19.27 3.36
C ALA A 235 -20.02 19.48 3.73
N SER A 236 -20.44 20.74 3.83
CA SER A 236 -21.84 21.11 4.13
C SER A 236 -22.46 20.35 5.34
N GLY A 237 -21.67 20.13 6.40
CA GLY A 237 -22.11 19.44 7.62
C GLY A 237 -22.12 17.91 7.55
N THR A 238 -21.72 17.33 6.42
CA THR A 238 -21.55 15.87 6.26
C THR A 238 -20.07 15.53 6.26
N SER A 239 -19.66 14.61 7.13
CA SER A 239 -18.29 14.09 7.15
C SER A 239 -18.20 12.76 6.41
N VAL A 240 -17.24 12.69 5.49
CA VAL A 240 -16.81 11.47 4.82
C VAL A 240 -15.43 11.13 5.36
N LYS A 241 -15.28 9.94 5.93
CA LYS A 241 -13.97 9.41 6.33
C LYS A 241 -13.59 8.31 5.38
N THR A 242 -12.35 8.31 4.91
CA THR A 242 -11.82 7.24 4.08
C THR A 242 -10.54 6.71 4.71
N SER A 243 -10.43 5.39 4.78
CA SER A 243 -9.22 4.68 5.15
C SER A 243 -8.89 3.70 4.02
N MET A 244 -7.64 3.65 3.61
CA MET A 244 -7.15 2.75 2.57
C MET A 244 -5.90 2.05 3.08
N LEU A 245 -5.92 0.72 3.09
CA LEU A 245 -4.79 -0.14 3.45
C LEU A 245 -4.16 -0.71 2.20
N TYR A 246 -2.84 -0.84 2.24
CA TYR A 246 -2.01 -1.36 1.15
C TYR A 246 -1.14 -2.50 1.68
N THR A 247 -1.19 -3.65 1.01
CA THR A 247 -0.41 -4.85 1.36
C THR A 247 0.26 -5.46 0.15
#